data_AF-A0A952SRS4-F1
#
_entry.id   AF-A0A952SRS4-F1
#
_cell.length_a   1.000
_cell.length_b   1.000
_cell.length_c   1.000
_cell.angle_alpha   90.00
_cell.angle_beta   90.00
_cell.angle_gamma   90.00
#
_symmetry.space_group_name_H-M   'P 1'
#
loop_
_entity.id
_entity.type
_entity.pdbx_description
1 polymer ?
#
loop_
_entity_poly.entity_id
_entity_poly.type
_entity_poly.pdbx_seq_one_letter_code
_entity_poly.pdbx_strand_id
1 'polypeptide(L)'
;MARLRSTAENRSAVGRLLDSDAFAAAAQTSRDAPAETVRVATRFRKRQVILDDSATDRLERLTDGLRRATGTRLTTSHALRALLALVEPAIDELGLIRSPTEAMYLPNNAPRFDGERRRFEQSLAGMIRAAWSARRV
;
A
#
# COMPACT_ATOMS: atom_id res chain seq x y z
N MET A 1 30.49 -57.26 -30.98
CA MET A 1 30.05 -57.88 -29.71
C MET A 1 30.36 -56.92 -28.56
N ALA A 2 29.48 -55.98 -28.25
CA ALA A 2 29.67 -55.01 -27.18
C ALA A 2 28.33 -54.81 -26.44
N ARG A 3 28.29 -55.12 -25.14
CA ARG A 3 27.36 -54.50 -24.18
C ARG A 3 27.67 -54.92 -22.74
N LEU A 4 27.27 -54.02 -21.84
CA LEU A 4 27.20 -54.09 -20.36
C LEU A 4 28.41 -53.55 -19.59
N ARG A 5 28.47 -52.21 -19.48
CA ARG A 5 29.00 -51.53 -18.30
C ARG A 5 27.83 -51.00 -17.47
N SER A 6 27.78 -51.53 -16.25
CA SER A 6 27.23 -51.03 -14.98
C SER A 6 26.48 -49.70 -15.01
N THR A 7 25.21 -49.76 -14.59
CA THR A 7 24.38 -48.67 -14.09
C THR A 7 25.06 -47.96 -12.92
N ALA A 8 25.52 -46.72 -13.16
CA ALA A 8 25.70 -45.74 -12.08
C ALA A 8 24.31 -45.20 -11.73
N GLU A 9 23.81 -45.57 -10.56
CA GLU A 9 22.48 -45.19 -10.09
C GLU A 9 22.39 -43.68 -9.86
N ASN A 10 21.41 -43.08 -10.55
CA ASN A 10 20.87 -41.76 -10.35
C ASN A 10 20.44 -41.56 -8.88
N ARG A 11 21.28 -40.94 -8.06
CA ARG A 11 20.82 -40.36 -6.80
C ARG A 11 20.10 -39.05 -7.07
N SER A 12 18.77 -39.11 -6.97
CA SER A 12 17.83 -37.98 -6.97
C SER A 12 18.35 -36.82 -6.12
N ALA A 13 18.12 -35.58 -6.59
CA ALA A 13 18.45 -34.34 -5.88
C ALA A 13 17.87 -34.26 -4.46
N VAL A 14 16.83 -35.05 -4.16
CA VAL A 14 16.22 -35.16 -2.84
C VAL A 14 17.12 -35.91 -1.84
N GLY A 15 17.96 -36.83 -2.30
CA GLY A 15 18.91 -37.55 -1.44
C GLY A 15 20.06 -36.69 -0.92
N ARG A 16 20.38 -35.59 -1.61
CA ARG A 16 21.38 -34.60 -1.15
C ARG A 16 20.86 -33.69 -0.04
N LEU A 17 19.54 -33.65 0.18
CA LEU A 17 18.92 -32.75 1.16
C LEU A 17 18.95 -33.29 2.59
N LEU A 18 19.31 -34.57 2.77
CA LEU A 18 19.34 -35.25 4.07
C LEU A 18 20.76 -35.56 4.57
N ASP A 19 21.80 -35.13 3.84
CA ASP A 19 23.18 -35.18 4.31
C ASP A 19 23.38 -34.11 5.40
N SER A 20 23.37 -34.57 6.64
CA SER A 20 23.43 -33.71 7.84
C SER A 20 24.74 -32.91 7.92
N ASP A 21 25.81 -33.46 7.34
CA ASP A 21 27.14 -32.83 7.31
C ASP A 21 27.20 -31.65 6.31
N ALA A 22 26.44 -31.70 5.22
CA ALA A 22 26.33 -30.58 4.28
C ALA A 22 25.56 -29.39 4.90
N PHE A 23 24.60 -29.67 5.78
CA PHE A 23 23.84 -28.65 6.49
C PHE A 23 24.69 -27.91 7.54
N ALA A 24 25.59 -28.63 8.23
CA ALA A 24 26.49 -28.04 9.22
C ALA A 24 27.54 -27.11 8.57
N ALA A 25 28.10 -27.50 7.41
CA ALA A 25 29.05 -26.66 6.69
C ALA A 25 28.41 -25.38 6.09
N ALA A 26 27.17 -25.47 5.62
CA ALA A 26 26.41 -24.31 5.13
C ALA A 26 25.97 -23.36 6.26
N ALA A 27 25.64 -23.89 7.44
CA ALA A 27 25.31 -23.09 8.62
C ALA A 27 26.50 -22.28 9.14
N GLN A 28 27.74 -22.79 8.98
CA GLN A 28 28.94 -22.09 9.42
C GLN A 28 29.35 -20.95 8.49
N THR A 29 29.07 -21.05 7.18
CA THR A 29 29.38 -20.00 6.18
C THR A 29 28.41 -18.82 6.22
N SER A 30 27.25 -18.99 6.84
CA SER A 30 26.22 -17.93 6.91
C SER A 30 26.38 -16.96 8.09
N ARG A 31 27.37 -17.15 8.98
CA ARG A 31 27.60 -16.26 10.14
C ARG A 31 28.51 -15.06 9.86
N ASP A 32 29.27 -15.08 8.76
CA ASP A 32 30.21 -14.01 8.40
C ASP A 32 29.80 -13.18 7.16
N ALA A 33 28.60 -13.41 6.62
CA ALA A 33 28.06 -12.56 5.56
C ALA A 33 27.44 -11.30 6.18
N PRO A 34 27.80 -10.08 5.74
CA PRO A 34 27.09 -8.88 6.15
C PRO A 34 25.61 -9.09 5.81
N ALA A 35 24.73 -8.82 6.77
CA ALA A 35 23.28 -8.93 6.60
C ALA A 35 22.81 -7.99 5.48
N GLU A 36 22.87 -8.48 4.25
CA GLU A 36 22.28 -7.82 3.11
C GLU A 36 20.79 -7.89 3.33
N THR A 37 20.24 -6.80 3.87
CA THR A 37 18.80 -6.60 3.99
C THR A 37 18.20 -6.78 2.61
N VAL A 38 17.65 -7.96 2.34
CA VAL A 38 16.79 -8.23 1.20
C VAL A 38 15.55 -7.38 1.41
N ARG A 39 15.62 -6.12 0.97
CA ARG A 39 14.44 -5.29 0.75
C ARG A 39 13.70 -5.96 -0.39
N VAL A 40 12.78 -6.85 -0.05
CA VAL A 40 11.73 -7.28 -0.97
C VAL A 40 11.03 -6.01 -1.41
N ALA A 41 11.43 -5.48 -2.56
CA ALA A 41 10.79 -4.35 -3.18
C ALA A 41 9.39 -4.82 -3.57
N THR A 42 8.44 -4.70 -2.65
CA THR A 42 7.01 -4.83 -2.94
C THR A 42 6.75 -3.90 -4.11
N ARG A 43 6.51 -4.49 -5.28
CA ARG A 43 6.27 -3.77 -6.53
C ARG A 43 5.01 -2.93 -6.30
N PHE A 44 5.19 -1.66 -5.94
CA PHE A 44 4.10 -0.71 -5.74
C PHE A 44 3.36 -0.58 -7.07
N ARG A 45 2.28 -1.34 -7.26
CA ARG A 45 1.35 -1.08 -8.35
C ARG A 45 0.59 0.18 -7.98
N LYS A 46 0.88 1.26 -8.71
CA LYS A 46 0.08 2.48 -8.65
C LYS A 46 -1.37 2.11 -9.02
N ARG A 47 -2.23 1.95 -8.02
CA ARG A 47 -3.67 1.89 -8.25
C ARG A 47 -4.11 3.28 -8.69
N GLN A 48 -4.85 3.37 -9.80
CA GLN A 48 -5.45 4.63 -10.21
C GLN A 48 -6.54 4.98 -9.21
N VAL A 49 -6.54 6.23 -8.74
CA VAL A 49 -7.65 6.76 -7.94
C VAL A 49 -8.77 7.06 -8.93
N ILE A 50 -9.88 6.35 -8.79
CA ILE A 50 -11.08 6.60 -9.58
C ILE A 50 -11.88 7.66 -8.80
N LEU A 51 -12.11 8.79 -9.44
CA LEU A 51 -12.96 9.85 -8.92
C LEU A 51 -14.30 9.76 -9.64
N ASP A 52 -15.40 9.96 -8.91
CA ASP A 52 -16.66 10.26 -9.55
C ASP A 52 -16.66 11.70 -10.08
N ASP A 53 -17.66 12.05 -10.88
CA ASP A 53 -17.78 13.39 -11.48
C ASP A 53 -17.77 14.48 -10.40
N SER A 54 -18.43 14.23 -9.27
CA SER A 54 -18.49 15.18 -8.15
C SER A 54 -17.13 15.40 -7.47
N ALA A 55 -16.32 14.37 -7.31
CA ALA A 55 -14.98 14.45 -6.76
C ALA A 55 -14.02 15.11 -7.76
N THR A 56 -14.19 14.84 -9.05
CA THR A 56 -13.46 15.51 -10.14
C THR A 56 -13.70 17.01 -10.11
N ASP A 57 -14.96 17.45 -10.10
CA ASP A 57 -15.34 18.86 -10.02
C ASP A 57 -14.77 19.55 -8.78
N ARG A 58 -14.82 18.88 -7.62
CA ARG A 58 -14.25 19.42 -6.36
C ARG A 58 -12.75 19.63 -6.48
N LEU A 59 -12.04 18.68 -7.08
CA LEU A 59 -10.59 18.72 -7.22
C LEU A 59 -10.16 19.75 -8.28
N GLU A 60 -10.93 19.94 -9.34
CA GLU A 60 -10.72 21.02 -10.32
C GLU A 60 -10.92 22.39 -9.68
N ARG A 61 -12.03 22.60 -8.95
CA ARG A 61 -12.27 23.85 -8.22
C ARG A 61 -11.16 24.16 -7.20
N LEU A 62 -10.66 23.15 -6.49
CA LEU A 62 -9.50 23.29 -5.60
C LEU A 62 -8.25 23.73 -6.38
N THR A 63 -7.96 23.05 -7.49
CA THR A 63 -6.79 23.35 -8.33
C THR A 63 -6.85 24.78 -8.87
N ASP A 64 -8.01 25.22 -9.36
CA ASP A 64 -8.19 26.59 -9.86
C ASP A 64 -8.13 27.64 -8.76
N GLY A 65 -8.65 27.33 -7.57
CA GLY A 65 -8.48 28.17 -6.39
C GLY A 65 -6.99 28.39 -6.06
N LEU A 66 -6.21 27.30 -6.05
CA LEU A 66 -4.77 27.36 -5.80
C LEU A 66 -4.03 28.12 -6.90
N ARG A 67 -4.38 27.93 -8.18
CA ARG A 67 -3.79 28.68 -9.30
C ARG A 67 -4.00 30.18 -9.14
N ARG A 68 -5.22 30.60 -8.77
CA ARG A 68 -5.54 32.02 -8.53
C ARG A 68 -4.78 32.57 -7.33
N ALA A 69 -4.68 31.79 -6.26
CA ALA A 69 -3.99 32.23 -5.04
C ALA A 69 -2.47 32.36 -5.21
N THR A 70 -1.83 31.48 -5.99
CA THR A 70 -0.37 31.47 -6.14
C THR A 70 0.13 32.13 -7.42
N GLY A 71 -0.76 32.48 -8.36
CA GLY A 71 -0.41 32.98 -9.68
C GLY A 71 0.34 31.96 -10.55
N THR A 72 0.41 30.69 -10.12
CA THR A 72 1.24 29.65 -10.75
C THR A 72 0.40 28.65 -11.52
N ARG A 73 0.96 28.11 -12.61
CA ARG A 73 0.37 26.99 -13.34
C ARG A 73 0.52 25.69 -12.54
N LEU A 74 -0.57 25.27 -11.91
CA LEU A 74 -0.65 23.99 -11.17
C LEU A 74 -1.45 22.96 -11.97
N THR A 75 -1.21 21.68 -11.71
CA THR A 75 -2.06 20.58 -12.19
C THR A 75 -2.79 19.93 -11.02
N THR A 76 -3.82 19.13 -11.31
CA THR A 76 -4.56 18.34 -10.33
C THR A 76 -3.65 17.51 -9.41
N SER A 77 -2.57 16.95 -9.95
CA SER A 77 -1.58 16.19 -9.16
C SER A 77 -0.87 17.06 -8.11
N HIS A 78 -0.62 18.34 -8.39
CA HIS A 78 -0.02 19.26 -7.43
C HIS A 78 -1.01 19.57 -6.29
N ALA A 79 -2.27 19.87 -6.64
CA ALA A 79 -3.31 20.11 -5.66
C ALA A 79 -3.55 18.89 -4.76
N LEU A 80 -3.60 17.69 -5.34
CA LEU A 80 -3.75 16.46 -4.58
C LEU A 80 -2.57 16.19 -3.64
N ARG A 81 -1.32 16.36 -4.11
CA ARG A 81 -0.14 16.21 -3.25
C ARG A 81 -0.13 17.22 -2.10
N ALA A 82 -0.48 18.47 -2.37
CA ALA A 82 -0.59 19.49 -1.33
C ALA A 82 -1.69 19.15 -0.32
N LEU A 83 -2.82 18.61 -0.76
CA LEU A 83 -3.89 18.14 0.12
C LEU A 83 -3.45 16.94 0.98
N LEU A 84 -2.69 15.99 0.41
CA LEU A 84 -2.15 14.85 1.13
C LEU A 84 -1.11 15.28 2.17
N ALA A 85 -0.20 16.18 1.79
CA ALA A 85 0.78 16.77 2.72
C ALA A 85 0.09 17.61 3.81
N LEU A 86 -1.02 18.28 3.46
CA LEU A 86 -1.85 18.94 4.43
C LEU A 86 -2.34 17.90 5.43
N VAL A 87 -3.03 16.83 5.04
CA VAL A 87 -3.66 15.88 6.01
C VAL A 87 -2.70 14.91 6.71
N GLU A 88 -1.45 14.79 6.27
CA GLU A 88 -0.45 13.86 6.85
C GLU A 88 -0.38 13.91 8.38
N PRO A 89 -0.27 15.09 9.04
CA PRO A 89 -0.35 15.23 10.48
C PRO A 89 -1.55 14.58 11.19
N ALA A 90 -2.68 14.44 10.52
CA ALA A 90 -3.88 13.83 11.09
C ALA A 90 -3.93 12.31 10.93
N ILE A 91 -3.04 11.72 10.12
CA ILE A 91 -3.05 10.28 9.85
C ILE A 91 -2.81 9.48 11.13
N ASP A 92 -1.88 9.92 11.98
CA ASP A 92 -1.57 9.25 13.24
C ASP A 92 -2.75 9.31 14.23
N GLU A 93 -3.48 10.43 14.23
CA GLU A 93 -4.64 10.65 15.08
C GLU A 93 -5.87 9.83 14.66
N LEU A 94 -5.98 9.46 13.37
CA LEU A 94 -7.09 8.63 12.88
C LEU A 94 -7.16 7.27 13.61
N GLY A 95 -6.02 6.70 14.02
CA GLY A 95 -5.97 5.44 14.76
C GLY A 95 -6.49 5.56 16.21
N LEU A 96 -6.53 6.77 16.75
CA LEU A 96 -6.96 7.06 18.12
C LEU A 96 -8.44 7.45 18.19
N ILE A 97 -9.04 7.85 17.06
CA ILE A 97 -10.47 8.11 16.97
C ILE A 97 -11.21 6.79 17.16
N ARG A 98 -11.85 6.66 18.33
CA ARG A 98 -12.84 5.59 18.54
C ARG A 98 -13.97 5.80 17.55
N SER A 99 -14.09 4.88 16.59
CA SER A 99 -15.24 4.82 15.68
C SER A 99 -16.52 4.91 16.51
N PRO A 100 -17.43 5.85 16.23
CA PRO A 100 -18.66 5.98 16.99
C PRO A 100 -19.54 4.75 16.74
N THR A 101 -19.38 3.72 17.56
CA THR A 101 -20.34 2.64 17.87
C THR A 101 -20.93 1.78 16.74
N GLU A 102 -20.69 2.11 15.47
CA GLU A 102 -21.17 1.36 14.32
C GLU A 102 -19.97 1.01 13.43
N ALA A 103 -19.81 -0.28 13.13
CA ALA A 103 -18.81 -0.74 12.19
C ALA A 103 -19.16 -0.13 10.83
N MET A 104 -18.35 0.81 10.33
CA MET A 104 -18.56 1.35 8.99
C MET A 104 -18.33 0.23 7.97
N TYR A 105 -19.39 -0.14 7.27
CA TYR A 105 -19.32 -1.09 6.17
C TYR A 105 -18.95 -0.37 4.87
N LEU A 106 -18.01 -0.94 4.11
CA LEU A 106 -17.67 -0.43 2.78
C LEU A 106 -18.80 -0.76 1.80
N PRO A 107 -19.52 0.24 1.24
CA PRO A 107 -20.61 -0.03 0.33
C PRO A 107 -20.13 -0.67 -0.98
N ASN A 108 -21.02 -1.39 -1.66
CA ASN A 108 -20.71 -2.01 -2.94
C ASN A 108 -20.52 -0.96 -4.05
N ASN A 109 -19.65 -1.24 -5.02
CA ASN A 109 -19.32 -0.33 -6.12
C ASN A 109 -20.39 -0.27 -7.24
N ALA A 110 -21.45 -1.08 -7.19
CA ALA A 110 -22.50 -1.03 -8.21
C ALA A 110 -23.27 0.31 -8.18
N PRO A 111 -23.72 0.83 -9.34
CA PRO A 111 -24.36 2.16 -9.45
C PRO A 111 -25.55 2.41 -8.51
N ARG A 112 -26.30 1.35 -8.17
CA ARG A 112 -27.44 1.46 -7.24
C ARG A 112 -27.06 1.87 -5.82
N PHE A 113 -25.78 1.75 -5.44
CA PHE A 113 -25.26 2.10 -4.11
C PHE A 113 -24.55 3.46 -4.06
N ASP A 114 -24.62 4.27 -5.11
CA ASP A 114 -23.98 5.59 -5.18
C ASP A 114 -24.33 6.49 -3.97
N GLY A 115 -25.58 6.45 -3.52
CA GLY A 115 -26.03 7.20 -2.35
C GLY A 115 -25.34 6.75 -1.05
N GLU A 116 -25.17 5.44 -0.85
CA GLU A 116 -24.49 4.87 0.31
C GLU A 116 -23.00 5.19 0.26
N ARG A 117 -22.35 5.06 -0.91
CA ARG A 117 -20.94 5.45 -1.09
C ARG A 117 -20.70 6.90 -0.72
N ARG A 118 -21.55 7.83 -1.17
CA ARG A 118 -21.42 9.26 -0.82
C ARG A 118 -21.54 9.50 0.69
N ARG A 119 -22.47 8.81 1.38
CA ARG A 119 -22.63 8.93 2.85
C ARG A 119 -21.42 8.36 3.58
N PHE A 120 -20.91 7.22 3.12
CA PHE A 120 -19.69 6.61 3.66
C PHE A 120 -18.49 7.55 3.50
N GLU A 121 -18.27 8.09 2.30
CA GLU A 121 -17.20 9.07 2.03
C GLU A 121 -17.32 10.35 2.87
N GLN A 122 -18.53 10.84 3.08
CA GLN A 122 -18.78 11.98 3.98
C GLN A 122 -18.41 11.65 5.43
N SER A 123 -18.70 10.42 5.88
CA SER A 123 -18.32 9.93 7.20
C SER A 123 -16.78 9.85 7.33
N LEU A 124 -16.09 9.34 6.31
CA LEU A 124 -14.62 9.38 6.23
C LEU A 124 -14.08 10.81 6.33
N ALA A 125 -14.66 11.75 5.58
CA ALA A 125 -14.27 13.15 5.63
C ALA A 125 -14.49 13.78 7.01
N GLY A 126 -15.56 13.38 7.72
CA GLY A 126 -15.83 13.78 9.10
C GLY A 126 -14.75 13.31 10.07
N MET A 127 -14.32 12.04 9.97
CA MET A 127 -13.23 11.51 10.79
C MET A 127 -11.90 12.22 10.51
N ILE A 128 -11.55 12.44 9.25
CA ILE A 128 -10.32 13.18 8.87
C ILE A 128 -10.36 14.58 9.47
N ARG A 129 -11.51 15.26 9.42
CA ARG A 129 -11.67 16.59 10.03
C ARG A 129 -11.54 16.56 11.55
N ALA A 130 -12.10 15.55 12.22
CA ALA A 130 -11.99 15.40 13.66
C ALA A 130 -10.52 15.18 14.06
N ALA A 131 -9.80 14.29 13.38
CA ALA A 131 -8.37 14.04 13.59
C ALA A 131 -7.53 15.31 13.37
N TRP A 132 -7.82 16.02 12.29
CA TRP A 132 -7.18 17.30 11.96
C TRP A 132 -7.35 18.35 13.06
N SER A 133 -8.54 18.41 13.66
CA SER A 133 -8.88 19.40 14.67
C SER A 133 -8.28 19.05 16.03
N ALA A 134 -8.19 17.77 16.39
CA ALA A 134 -7.61 17.30 17.64
C ALA A 134 -6.14 17.69 17.80
N ARG A 135 -5.38 17.78 16.70
CA ARG A 135 -3.97 18.19 16.69
C ARG A 135 -3.73 19.70 16.81
N ARG A 136 -4.77 20.53 16.62
CA ARG A 136 -4.65 22.00 16.70
C ARG A 136 -4.87 22.56 18.11
N VAL A 137 -5.09 21.69 19.09
CA VAL A 137 -5.10 22.00 20.53
C VAL A 137 -3.75 21.61 21.11
#